data_AF-X1L2Q9-F1
#
_entry.id   AF-X1L2Q9-F1
#
_cell.length_a   1.000
_cell.length_b   1.000
_cell.length_c   1.000
_cell.angle_alpha   90.00
_cell.angle_beta   90.00
_cell.angle_gamma   90.00
#
_symmetry.space_group_name_H-M   'P 1'
#
loop_
_entity.id
_entity.type
_entity.pdbx_description
1 polymer ?
#
loop_
_entity_poly.entity_id
_entity_poly.type
_entity_poly.pdbx_seq_one_letter_code
_entity_poly.pdbx_strand_id
1 'polypeptide(L)'
;HLVEMLKMIEAGKISGKIAKSIFEEMFKTGKMPEEIVEQKGLKQISDIDKLTDIIEQVLKENPEIVTQYLSGKMQVFNFLVGQVMKKTKGKANPKLVNELL
;
A
#
# COMPACT_ATOMS: atom_id res chain seq x y z
N HIS A 1 -6.04 -0.03 22.42
CA HIS A 1 -5.65 -0.81 21.22
C HIS A 1 -6.14 -0.13 19.93
N LEU A 2 -7.45 0.15 19.77
CA LEU A 2 -7.98 0.78 18.54
C LEU A 2 -7.41 2.19 18.27
N VAL A 3 -7.35 3.06 19.29
CA VAL A 3 -6.78 4.42 19.17
C VAL A 3 -5.34 4.38 18.67
N GLU A 4 -4.53 3.45 19.19
CA GLU A 4 -3.14 3.22 18.77
C GLU A 4 -3.05 2.89 17.27
N MET A 5 -3.89 1.95 16.81
CA MET A 5 -3.94 1.55 15.40
C MET A 5 -4.32 2.73 14.50
N LEU A 6 -5.30 3.55 14.90
CA LEU A 6 -5.71 4.73 14.14
C LEU A 6 -4.58 5.76 14.04
N LYS A 7 -3.87 6.02 15.14
CA LYS A 7 -2.66 6.89 15.13
C LYS A 7 -1.59 6.35 14.18
N MET A 8 -1.40 5.04 14.11
CA MET A 8 -0.44 4.42 13.18
C MET A 8 -0.84 4.61 11.71
N ILE A 9 -2.14 4.62 11.39
CA ILE A 9 -2.63 4.95 10.05
C ILE A 9 -2.38 6.42 9.73
N GLU A 10 -2.74 7.32 10.66
CA GLU A 10 -2.52 8.77 10.49
C GLU A 10 -1.05 9.13 10.32
N ALA A 11 -0.17 8.48 11.09
CA ALA A 11 1.29 8.62 10.98
C ALA A 11 1.88 7.96 9.73
N GLY A 12 1.08 7.27 8.90
CA GLY A 12 1.54 6.56 7.71
C GLY A 12 2.45 5.37 8.01
N LYS A 13 2.46 4.86 9.25
CA LYS A 13 3.23 3.67 9.64
C LYS A 13 2.65 2.39 9.02
N ILE A 14 1.33 2.36 8.80
CA ILE A 14 0.61 1.25 8.17
C ILE A 14 -0.46 1.77 7.20
N SER A 15 -0.72 1.01 6.15
CA SER A 15 -1.80 1.32 5.20
C SER A 15 -3.16 0.88 5.75
N GLY A 16 -4.25 1.45 5.22
CA GLY A 16 -5.60 1.02 5.59
C GLY A 16 -5.88 -0.46 5.32
N LYS A 17 -5.25 -1.05 4.29
CA LYS A 17 -5.35 -2.49 4.02
C LYS A 17 -4.68 -3.31 5.11
N ILE A 18 -3.50 -2.90 5.55
CA ILE A 18 -2.74 -3.53 6.64
C ILE A 18 -3.50 -3.38 7.96
N ALA A 19 -4.06 -2.20 8.23
CA ALA A 19 -4.85 -1.95 9.43
C ALA A 19 -6.05 -2.89 9.58
N LYS A 20 -6.76 -3.22 8.49
CA LYS A 20 -7.84 -4.22 8.52
C LYS A 20 -7.34 -5.59 8.99
N SER A 21 -6.20 -6.04 8.47
CA SER A 21 -5.61 -7.32 8.87
C SER A 21 -5.12 -7.31 10.32
N ILE A 22 -4.55 -6.19 10.79
CA ILE A 22 -4.09 -6.04 12.17
C ILE A 22 -5.30 -6.01 13.12
N PHE A 23 -6.38 -5.32 12.75
CA PHE A 23 -7.59 -5.25 13.56
C PHE A 23 -8.17 -6.63 13.88
N GLU A 24 -8.26 -7.50 12.88
CA GLU A 24 -8.72 -8.89 13.08
C GLU A 24 -7.84 -9.66 14.08
N GLU A 25 -6.53 -9.42 14.05
CA GLU A 25 -5.57 -10.10 14.92
C GLU A 25 -5.54 -9.51 16.33
N MET A 26 -5.65 -8.19 16.47
CA MET A 26 -5.88 -7.53 17.76
C MET A 26 -7.13 -8.11 18.43
N PHE A 27 -8.20 -8.31 17.67
CA PHE A 27 -9.45 -8.86 18.18
C PHE A 27 -9.29 -10.32 18.65
N LYS A 28 -8.57 -11.15 17.89
CA LYS A 28 -8.35 -12.57 18.21
C LYS A 28 -7.37 -12.80 19.37
N THR A 29 -6.34 -11.97 19.49
CA THR A 29 -5.19 -12.22 20.37
C THR A 29 -5.09 -11.28 21.56
N GLY A 30 -5.77 -10.13 21.50
CA GLY A 30 -5.60 -9.05 22.47
C GLY A 30 -4.25 -8.32 22.37
N LYS A 31 -3.40 -8.62 21.39
CA LYS A 31 -2.11 -7.93 21.21
C LYS A 31 -2.27 -6.47 20.78
N MET A 32 -1.26 -5.66 21.08
CA MET A 32 -1.16 -4.29 20.60
C MET A 32 -0.88 -4.26 19.08
N PRO A 33 -1.39 -3.26 18.34
CA PRO A 33 -1.18 -3.16 16.90
C PRO A 33 0.30 -3.01 16.53
N GLU A 34 1.09 -2.30 17.34
CA GLU A 34 2.53 -2.12 17.09
C GLU A 34 3.30 -3.45 17.18
N GLU A 35 2.99 -4.29 18.18
CA GLU A 35 3.56 -5.63 18.29
C GLU A 35 3.26 -6.50 17.07
N ILE A 36 2.01 -6.46 16.57
CA ILE A 36 1.60 -7.23 15.39
C ILE A 36 2.34 -6.73 14.14
N VAL A 37 2.51 -5.41 14.00
CA VAL A 37 3.23 -4.80 12.87
C VAL A 37 4.68 -5.23 12.84
N GLU A 38 5.35 -5.24 13.99
CA GLU A 38 6.75 -5.63 14.08
C GLU A 38 6.93 -7.13 13.84
N GLN A 39 6.10 -7.98 14.48
CA GLN A 39 6.15 -9.43 14.31
C GLN A 39 5.93 -9.85 12.85
N LYS A 40 5.10 -9.11 12.09
CA LYS A 40 4.76 -9.44 10.70
C LYS A 40 5.50 -8.60 9.66
N GLY A 41 6.39 -7.70 10.10
CA GLY A 41 7.13 -6.79 9.21
C GLY A 41 6.20 -5.95 8.31
N LEU A 42 5.09 -5.46 8.84
CA LEU A 42 4.02 -4.77 8.10
C LEU A 42 4.22 -3.25 7.99
N LYS A 43 5.41 -2.74 8.32
CA LYS A 43 5.74 -1.32 8.19
C LYS A 43 5.59 -0.88 6.73
N GLN A 44 5.05 0.32 6.55
CA GLN A 44 4.83 0.91 5.24
C GLN A 44 6.18 1.22 4.56
N ILE A 45 6.26 0.96 3.26
CA ILE A 45 7.37 1.36 2.39
C ILE A 45 7.10 2.79 1.95
N SER A 46 7.98 3.70 2.39
CA SER A 46 8.00 5.11 2.00
C SER A 46 9.28 5.52 1.27
N ASP A 47 10.17 4.55 1.01
CA ASP A 47 11.38 4.73 0.22
C ASP A 47 11.00 4.96 -1.25
N ILE A 48 11.26 6.17 -1.74
CA ILE A 48 10.86 6.64 -3.07
C ILE A 48 11.57 5.82 -4.16
N ASP A 49 12.85 5.52 -3.99
CA ASP A 49 13.64 4.79 -4.99
C ASP A 49 13.08 3.37 -5.16
N LYS A 50 12.88 2.66 -4.03
CA LYS A 50 12.25 1.32 -4.07
C LYS A 50 10.84 1.36 -4.67
N LEU A 51 10.07 2.41 -4.41
CA LEU A 51 8.73 2.52 -4.93
C LEU A 51 8.73 2.79 -6.44
N THR A 52 9.66 3.63 -6.91
CA THR A 52 9.87 3.94 -8.32
C THR A 52 10.22 2.69 -9.11
N ASP A 53 11.16 1.86 -8.63
CA ASP A 53 11.51 0.59 -9.26
C ASP A 53 10.30 -0.34 -9.42
N ILE A 54 9.45 -0.40 -8.39
CA ILE A 54 8.25 -1.23 -8.40
C ILE A 54 7.23 -0.68 -9.40
N ILE A 55 7.05 0.63 -9.44
CA ILE A 55 6.16 1.32 -10.39
C ILE A 55 6.61 1.05 -11.82
N GLU A 56 7.89 1.25 -12.14
CA GLU A 56 8.42 0.96 -13.47
C GLU A 56 8.15 -0.48 -13.89
N GLN A 57 8.37 -1.44 -12.99
CA GLN A 57 8.10 -2.83 -13.28
C GLN A 57 6.60 -3.07 -13.53
N VAL A 58 5.70 -2.44 -12.76
CA VAL A 58 4.25 -2.52 -13.00
C VAL A 58 3.88 -1.94 -14.37
N LEU A 59 4.45 -0.81 -14.76
CA LEU A 59 4.22 -0.22 -16.08
C LEU A 59 4.71 -1.13 -17.21
N LYS A 60 5.91 -1.71 -17.06
CA LYS A 60 6.50 -2.69 -18.00
C LYS A 60 5.68 -3.98 -18.11
N GLU A 61 5.07 -4.44 -17.02
CA GLU A 61 4.20 -5.64 -16.99
C GLU A 61 2.79 -5.36 -17.56
N ASN A 62 2.38 -4.09 -17.68
CA ASN A 62 1.02 -3.70 -18.09
C ASN A 62 1.01 -2.68 -19.26
N PRO A 63 1.72 -2.92 -20.37
CA PRO A 63 1.90 -1.94 -21.45
C PRO A 63 0.58 -1.53 -22.14
N GLU A 64 -0.37 -2.46 -22.25
CA GLU A 64 -1.69 -2.17 -22.81
C GLU A 64 -2.47 -1.17 -21.96
N ILE A 65 -2.38 -1.28 -20.63
CA ILE A 65 -3.06 -0.39 -19.70
C ILE A 65 -2.44 1.02 -19.74
N VAL A 66 -1.12 1.10 -19.85
CA VAL A 66 -0.40 2.37 -20.06
C VAL A 66 -0.88 3.04 -21.35
N THR A 67 -0.98 2.29 -22.44
CA THR A 67 -1.48 2.81 -23.72
C THR A 67 -2.92 3.31 -23.61
N GLN A 68 -3.79 2.59 -22.89
CA GLN A 68 -5.18 3.01 -22.63
C GLN A 68 -5.23 4.31 -21.83
N TYR A 69 -4.39 4.45 -20.80
CA TYR A 69 -4.30 5.68 -20.02
C TYR A 69 -3.87 6.86 -20.89
N LEU A 70 -2.81 6.69 -21.69
CA LEU A 70 -2.33 7.71 -22.64
C LEU A 70 -3.36 8.06 -23.72
N SER A 71 -4.27 7.13 -24.05
CA SER A 71 -5.39 7.36 -24.96
C SER A 71 -6.59 8.06 -24.32
N GLY A 72 -6.46 8.52 -23.07
CA GLY A 72 -7.49 9.28 -22.35
C GLY A 72 -8.43 8.43 -21.48
N LYS A 73 -8.24 7.11 -21.38
CA LYS A 73 -9.05 6.26 -20.48
C LYS A 73 -8.53 6.35 -19.03
N MET A 74 -8.71 7.51 -18.41
CA MET A 74 -8.23 7.84 -17.06
C MET A 74 -8.65 6.82 -15.97
N GLN A 75 -9.77 6.11 -16.16
CA GLN A 75 -10.27 5.10 -15.20
C GLN A 75 -9.31 3.95 -14.97
N VAL A 76 -8.39 3.67 -15.90
CA VAL A 76 -7.41 2.59 -15.78
C VAL A 76 -6.26 2.92 -14.83
N PHE A 77 -6.12 4.18 -14.40
CA PHE A 77 -5.11 4.60 -13.43
C PHE A 77 -5.24 3.85 -12.10
N ASN A 78 -6.47 3.73 -11.58
CA ASN A 78 -6.76 3.01 -10.34
C ASN A 78 -6.35 1.53 -10.39
N PHE A 79 -6.34 0.94 -11.59
CA PHE A 79 -5.86 -0.42 -11.79
C PHE A 79 -4.34 -0.50 -11.60
N LEU A 80 -3.57 0.44 -12.18
CA LEU A 80 -2.11 0.50 -12.02
C LEU A 80 -1.71 0.72 -10.55
N VAL A 81 -2.39 1.65 -9.87
CA VAL A 81 -2.23 1.84 -8.41
C VAL A 81 -2.51 0.53 -7.66
N GLY A 82 -3.58 -0.18 -8.03
CA GLY A 82 -3.92 -1.49 -7.48
C GLY A 82 -2.82 -2.53 -7.67
N GLN A 83 -2.16 -2.55 -8.84
CA GLN A 83 -1.04 -3.45 -9.12
C GLN A 83 0.18 -3.15 -8.26
N VAL A 84 0.55 -1.88 -8.10
CA VAL A 84 1.64 -1.46 -7.20
C VAL A 84 1.34 -1.88 -5.75
N MET A 85 0.11 -1.65 -5.30
CA MET A 85 -0.33 -2.06 -3.96
C MET A 85 -0.32 -3.58 -3.79
N LYS A 86 -0.64 -4.35 -4.84
CA LYS A 86 -0.56 -5.83 -4.82
C LYS A 86 0.89 -6.31 -4.71
N LYS A 87 1.79 -5.75 -5.52
CA LYS A 87 3.20 -6.14 -5.61
C LYS A 87 3.96 -5.82 -4.32
N THR A 88 3.58 -4.73 -3.65
CA THR A 88 4.10 -4.37 -2.31
C THR A 88 3.38 -5.06 -1.15
N LYS A 89 2.44 -5.97 -1.43
CA LYS A 89 1.59 -6.65 -0.43
C LYS A 89 0.86 -5.66 0.50
N GLY A 90 0.46 -4.51 -0.04
CA GLY A 90 -0.22 -3.44 0.68
C GLY A 90 0.70 -2.58 1.55
N LYS A 91 2.01 -2.76 1.46
CA LYS A 91 2.99 -1.98 2.21
C LYS A 91 3.34 -0.65 1.55
N ALA A 92 3.12 -0.46 0.25
CA ALA A 92 3.35 0.86 -0.33
C ALA A 92 2.41 1.91 0.28
N ASN A 93 2.90 3.15 0.40
CA ASN A 93 2.07 4.29 0.76
C ASN A 93 1.13 4.64 -0.41
N PRO A 94 -0.20 4.54 -0.26
CA PRO A 94 -1.12 4.87 -1.34
C PRO A 94 -0.96 6.29 -1.87
N LYS A 95 -0.69 7.27 -0.99
CA LYS A 95 -0.51 8.66 -1.42
C LYS A 95 0.71 8.80 -2.34
N LEU A 96 1.86 8.28 -1.89
CA LEU A 96 3.09 8.31 -2.71
C LEU A 96 2.94 7.54 -4.01
N VAL A 97 2.23 6.40 -4.02
CA VAL A 97 1.95 5.67 -5.26
C VAL A 97 1.14 6.52 -6.24
N ASN A 98 0.13 7.26 -5.77
CA ASN A 98 -0.66 8.13 -6.64
C ASN A 98 0.13 9.35 -7.13
N GLU A 99 1.11 9.83 -6.35
CA GLU A 99 1.95 10.98 -6.73
C GLU A 99 3.06 10.60 -7.72
N LEU A 100 3.60 9.39 -7.62
CA LEU A 100 4.74 8.92 -8.43
C LEU A 100 4.34 8.24 -9.75
N LEU A 101 3.11 7.74 -9.86
CA LEU A 101 2.61 6.96 -10.99
C LEU A 101 1.86 7.85 -12.00
#